data_AF-A0A3C0UR80-F1
#
_entry.id   AF-A0A3C0UR80-F1
#
_cell.length_a   1.000
_cell.length_b   1.000
_cell.length_c   1.000
_cell.angle_alpha   90.00
_cell.angle_beta   90.00
_cell.angle_gamma   90.00
#
_symmetry.space_group_name_H-M   'P 1'
#
loop_
_entity.id
_entity.type
_entity.pdbx_description
1 polymer ?
#
loop_
_entity_poly.entity_id
_entity_poly.type
_entity_poly.pdbx_seq_one_letter_code
_entity_poly.pdbx_strand_id
1 'polypeptide(L)' 'EWLIANGFQGKEGQVVPEMSDEWILQISARYIELYEKVTGKPFIKSESQDILARIEENVTRSLTLS' A
#
# COMPACT_ATOMS: atom_id res chain seq x y z
N GLU A 1 -5.55 14.56 3.32
CA GLU A 1 -6.07 15.70 2.53
C GLU A 1 -6.99 15.29 1.39
N TRP A 2 -6.67 14.29 0.54
CA TRP A 2 -7.54 13.89 -0.58
C TRP A 2 -8.90 13.29 -0.17
N LEU A 3 -8.93 12.34 0.77
CA LEU A 3 -10.19 11.71 1.21
C LEU A 3 -11.17 12.75 1.77
N ILE A 4 -10.67 13.67 2.61
CA ILE A 4 -11.46 14.75 3.20
C ILE A 4 -11.98 15.70 2.10
N ALA A 5 -11.16 16.04 1.11
CA ALA A 5 -11.56 16.85 -0.04
C ALA A 5 -12.64 16.16 -0.89
N ASN A 6 -12.63 14.82 -0.95
CA ASN A 6 -13.65 14.00 -1.60
C ASN A 6 -14.83 13.64 -0.67
N GLY A 7 -15.01 14.40 0.41
CA GLY A 7 -16.16 14.25 1.31
C GLY A 7 -16.08 13.06 2.27
N PHE A 8 -14.99 12.29 2.24
CA PHE A 8 -14.79 11.15 3.13
C PHE A 8 -14.13 11.57 4.44
N GLN A 9 -14.87 11.42 5.54
CA GLN A 9 -14.45 11.78 6.89
C GLN A 9 -14.61 10.60 7.87
N GLY A 10 -14.96 9.41 7.38
CA GLY A 10 -15.14 8.21 8.19
C GLY A 10 -16.43 8.18 9.02
N LYS A 11 -17.47 8.92 8.61
CA LYS A 11 -18.79 8.91 9.26
C LYS A 11 -19.62 7.72 8.77
N GLU A 12 -20.58 7.28 9.59
CA GLU A 12 -21.54 6.25 9.21
C GLU A 12 -22.28 6.61 7.92
N GLY A 13 -22.43 5.65 7.02
CA GLY A 13 -23.07 5.83 5.71
C GLY A 13 -22.21 6.51 4.64
N GLN A 14 -20.98 6.92 4.95
CA GLN A 14 -20.06 7.42 3.92
C GLN A 14 -19.41 6.28 3.14
N VAL A 15 -19.35 6.43 1.83
CA VAL A 15 -18.68 5.49 0.93
C VAL A 15 -17.28 6.02 0.63
N VAL A 16 -16.30 5.12 0.62
CA VAL A 16 -14.94 5.45 0.20
C VAL A 16 -14.98 5.89 -1.27
N PRO A 17 -14.48 7.09 -1.62
CA PRO A 17 -14.44 7.55 -3.00
C PRO A 17 -13.64 6.58 -3.87
N GLU A 18 -14.10 6.36 -5.10
CA GLU A 18 -13.39 5.52 -6.06
C GLU A 18 -11.99 6.11 -6.32
N MET A 19 -10.97 5.27 -6.18
CA MET A 19 -9.59 5.63 -6.47
C MET A 19 -9.24 4.99 -7.81
N SER A 20 -9.17 5.79 -8.86
CA SER A 20 -8.72 5.30 -10.16
C SER A 20 -7.26 4.84 -10.09
N ASP A 21 -6.89 3.87 -10.93
CA ASP A 21 -5.51 3.37 -11.00
C ASP A 21 -4.50 4.50 -11.26
N GLU A 22 -4.88 5.49 -12.10
CA GLU A 22 -4.08 6.68 -12.37
C GLU A 22 -3.85 7.51 -11.10
N TRP A 23 -4.91 7.77 -10.34
CA TRP A 23 -4.81 8.53 -9.09
C TRP A 23 -3.94 7.79 -8.07
N ILE A 24 -4.13 6.48 -7.93
CA ILE A 24 -3.33 5.62 -7.05
C ILE A 24 -1.85 5.71 -7.43
N LEU A 25 -1.53 5.65 -8.72
CA LEU A 25 -0.14 5.75 -9.19
C LEU A 25 0.47 7.11 -8.86
N GLN A 26 -0.25 8.20 -9.15
CA GLN A 26 0.21 9.57 -8.87
C GLN A 26 0.44 9.82 -7.38
N ILE A 27 -0.53 9.46 -6.54
CA ILE A 27 -0.41 9.68 -5.09
C ILE A 27 0.68 8.79 -4.50
N SER A 28 0.83 7.56 -4.98
CA SER A 28 1.92 6.67 -4.56
C SER A 28 3.29 7.25 -4.89
N ALA A 29 3.47 7.80 -6.10
CA ALA A 29 4.72 8.43 -6.51
C ALA A 29 5.11 9.61 -5.59
N ARG A 30 4.14 10.45 -5.21
CA ARG A 30 4.37 11.56 -4.28
C ARG A 30 4.82 11.10 -2.89
N TYR A 31 4.22 10.03 -2.35
CA TYR A 31 4.63 9.49 -1.04
C TYR A 31 5.99 8.80 -1.09
N ILE A 32 6.31 8.14 -2.20
CA ILE A 32 7.63 7.57 -2.46
C ILE A 32 8.68 8.69 -2.46
N GLU A 33 8.48 9.73 -3.25
CA GLU A 33 9.40 10.88 -3.32
C GLU A 33 9.59 11.53 -1.93
N LEU A 34 8.51 11.70 -1.18
CA LEU A 34 8.57 12.26 0.17
C LEU A 34 9.39 11.37 1.12
N TYR A 35 9.17 10.05 1.09
CA TYR A 35 9.94 9.10 1.88
C TYR A 35 11.44 9.19 1.55
N GLU A 36 11.79 9.21 0.27
CA GLU A 36 13.19 9.26 -0.17
C GLU A 36 13.86 10.57 0.25
N LYS A 37 13.16 11.71 0.15
CA LYS A 37 13.66 13.02 0.61
C LYS A 37 13.87 13.07 2.12
N VAL A 38 12.92 12.53 2.89
CA VAL A 38 12.98 12.58 4.36
C VAL A 38 14.02 11.61 4.92
N THR A 39 14.16 10.42 4.31
CA THR A 39 15.02 9.36 4.84
C THR A 39 16.39 9.27 4.18
N GLY A 40 16.55 9.84 2.99
CA GLY A 40 17.74 9.68 2.15
C GLY A 40 17.92 8.26 1.58
N LYS A 41 16.92 7.39 1.72
CA LYS A 41 16.98 5.99 1.26
C LYS A 41 16.04 5.81 0.07
N PRO A 42 16.44 5.06 -0.98
CA PRO A 42 15.55 4.74 -2.08
C PRO A 42 14.37 3.90 -1.58
N PHE A 43 13.18 4.19 -2.08
CA PHE A 43 12.02 3.37 -1.79
C PHE A 43 12.05 2.12 -2.67
N ILE A 44 12.15 0.95 -2.04
CA ILE A 44 12.08 -0.32 -2.75
C ILE A 44 10.61 -0.73 -2.79
N LYS A 45 9.96 -0.56 -3.94
CA LYS A 45 8.65 -1.17 -4.17
C LYS A 45 8.82 -2.68 -4.02
N SER A 46 8.10 -3.27 -3.06
CA SER A 46 7.96 -4.72 -3.00
C SER A 46 7.20 -5.14 -4.25
N GLU A 47 7.92 -5.69 -5.22
CA GLU A 47 7.33 -6.46 -6.30
C GLU A 47 6.76 -7.74 -5.70
N SER A 48 5.56 -7.62 -5.17
CA SER A 48 4.79 -8.72 -4.64
C SER A 48 4.24 -9.55 -5.80
N GLN A 49 5.13 -10.09 -6.66
CA GLN A 49 4.74 -10.93 -7.79
C GLN A 49 4.15 -12.27 -7.34
N ASP A 50 4.33 -12.66 -6.08
CA ASP A 50 3.74 -13.90 -5.57
C ASP A 50 3.49 -13.84 -4.06
N ILE A 51 2.55 -12.97 -3.65
CA ILE A 51 2.11 -12.89 -2.23
C ILE A 51 1.65 -14.26 -1.74
N LEU A 52 0.97 -15.03 -2.59
CA LEU A 52 0.47 -16.35 -2.27
C LEU A 52 1.62 -17.33 -2.03
N ALA A 53 2.61 -17.40 -2.92
CA ALA A 53 3.78 -18.25 -2.69
C ALA A 53 4.56 -17.86 -1.42
N ARG A 54 4.68 -16.55 -1.11
CA ARG A 54 5.32 -16.09 0.13
C ARG A 54 4.54 -16.49 1.38
N ILE A 55 3.22 -16.46 1.33
CA ILE A 55 2.37 -16.91 2.45
C ILE A 55 2.53 -18.42 2.61
N GLU A 56 2.44 -19.18 1.51
CA GLU A 56 2.59 -20.64 1.51
C GLU A 56 3.96 -21.08 2.05
N GLU A 57 5.05 -20.44 1.61
CA GLU A 57 6.40 -20.73 2.08
C GLU A 57 6.54 -20.51 3.59
N ASN A 58 6.02 -19.39 4.11
CA ASN A 58 6.09 -19.07 5.53
C ASN A 58 5.26 -20.03 6.39
N VAL A 59 4.06 -20.41 5.93
CA VAL A 59 3.22 -21.40 6.60
C VAL A 59 3.92 -22.76 6.62
N THR A 60 4.43 -23.21 5.46
CA THR A 60 5.14 -24.49 5.34
C THR A 60 6.36 -24.53 6.26
N ARG A 61 7.17 -23.47 6.27
CA ARG A 61 8.34 -23.31 7.14
C ARG A 61 7.97 -23.39 8.62
N SER A 62 6.88 -22.77 9.03
CA SER A 62 6.38 -22.85 10.41
C SER A 62 5.97 -24.27 10.82
N LEU A 63 5.54 -25.10 9.86
CA LEU A 63 5.10 -26.48 10.10
C LEU A 63 6.24 -27.50 10.01
N THR A 64 7.36 -27.16 9.36
CA THR A 64 8.53 -28.07 9.23
C THR A 64 9.62 -27.83 10.28
N LEU A 65 9.59 -26.71 10.99
CA LEU A 65 10.47 -26.43 12.14
C LEU A 65 9.95 -27.01 13.47
N SER A 66 8.98 -27.93 13.42
CA SER A 66 8.39 -28.64 14.59
C SER A 66 8.95 -30.05 14.73
#